data_AF-A0A0N0SPQ0-F1
#
_entry.id   AF-A0A0N0SPQ0-F1
#
_cell.length_a   1.000
_cell.length_b   1.000
_cell.length_c   1.000
_cell.angle_alpha   90.00
_cell.angle_beta   90.00
_cell.angle_gamma   90.00
#
_symmetry.space_group_name_H-M   'P 1'
#
loop_
_entity.id
_entity.type
_entity.pdbx_description
1 polymer ?
#
loop_
_entity_poly.entity_id
_entity_poly.type
_entity_poly.pdbx_seq_one_letter_code
_entity_poly.pdbx_strand_id
1 'polypeptide(L)'
;MAVEQLQGPDYYKIRSTNPDFLASFANYYVGNGAVISGQFGDTRADEAAKAALTRLFPGRVVEQLNIDRLGTGGGIHCVTQQQPVP
;
A
#
# COMPACT_ATOMS: atom_id res chain seq x y z
N MET A 1 5.96 -18.82 11.45
CA MET A 1 5.38 -17.49 11.18
C MET A 1 6.51 -16.58 10.73
N ALA A 2 6.41 -16.00 9.54
CA ALA A 2 7.38 -15.01 9.08
C ALA A 2 6.91 -13.62 9.52
N VAL A 3 7.81 -12.82 10.08
CA VAL A 3 7.58 -11.41 10.40
C VAL A 3 8.46 -10.62 9.44
N GLU A 4 7.85 -9.68 8.71
CA GLU A 4 8.56 -8.82 7.77
C GLU A 4 8.15 -7.37 8.01
N GLN A 5 9.13 -6.47 8.01
CA GLN A 5 8.91 -5.06 8.21
C GLN A 5 8.57 -4.40 6.87
N LEU A 6 7.42 -3.72 6.81
CA LEU A 6 7.10 -2.78 5.75
C LEU A 6 7.59 -1.39 6.17
N GLN A 7 8.75 -0.99 5.64
CA GLN A 7 9.29 0.34 5.89
C GLN A 7 8.37 1.40 5.26
N GLY A 8 7.96 2.39 6.06
CA GLY A 8 7.23 3.55 5.56
C GLY A 8 8.10 4.43 4.65
N PRO A 9 7.49 5.21 3.75
CA PRO A 9 8.21 6.09 2.85
C PRO A 9 8.84 7.28 3.60
N ASP A 10 9.84 7.89 2.98
CA ASP A 10 10.37 9.17 3.42
C ASP A 10 9.40 10.29 3.04
N TYR A 11 8.83 10.97 4.04
CA TYR A 11 7.88 12.05 3.83
C TYR A 11 8.46 13.26 3.08
N TYR A 12 9.79 13.40 2.99
CA TYR A 12 10.44 14.41 2.15
C TYR A 12 10.56 14.00 0.66
N LYS A 13 10.25 12.74 0.33
CA LYS A 13 10.35 12.17 -1.02
C LYS A 13 9.01 11.78 -1.63
N ILE A 14 7.94 11.71 -0.85
CA ILE A 14 6.59 11.50 -1.37
C ILE A 14 6.09 12.74 -2.13
N ARG A 15 5.10 12.57 -2.99
CA ARG A 15 4.52 13.66 -3.79
C ARG A 15 3.66 14.62 -2.98
N SER A 16 3.02 14.14 -1.92
CA SER A 16 2.16 14.96 -1.07
C SER A 16 2.97 15.83 -0.12
N THR A 17 2.60 17.10 0.00
CA THR A 17 3.16 18.03 0.99
C THR A 17 2.23 18.25 2.18
N ASN A 18 1.11 17.53 2.26
CA ASN A 18 0.15 17.68 3.34
C ASN A 18 0.65 16.92 4.60
N PRO A 19 0.79 17.57 5.77
CA PRO A 19 1.24 16.92 6.99
C PRO A 19 0.29 15.82 7.49
N ASP A 20 -1.00 15.89 7.16
CA ASP A 20 -2.01 14.91 7.55
C ASP A 20 -2.11 13.73 6.56
N PHE A 21 -1.24 13.70 5.54
CA PHE A 21 -1.28 12.66 4.52
C PHE A 21 -0.83 11.30 5.08
N LEU A 22 -1.69 10.29 4.95
CA LEU A 22 -1.40 8.93 5.38
C LEU A 22 -0.55 8.20 4.31
N ALA A 23 0.77 8.26 4.45
CA ALA A 23 1.70 7.52 3.60
C ALA A 23 2.07 6.16 4.23
N SER A 24 1.09 5.25 4.37
CA SER A 24 1.32 3.92 4.96
C SER A 24 1.08 2.79 3.97
N PHE A 25 2.13 2.03 3.66
CA PHE A 25 2.01 0.82 2.83
C PHE A 25 1.21 -0.29 3.49
N ALA A 26 1.03 -0.28 4.81
CA ALA A 26 0.21 -1.27 5.52
C ALA A 26 -1.29 -1.12 5.23
N ASN A 27 -1.72 0.02 4.66
CA ASN A 27 -3.11 0.27 4.30
C ASN A 27 -3.45 -0.34 2.92
N TYR A 28 -3.05 -1.59 2.70
CA TYR A 28 -3.33 -2.34 1.47
C TYR A 28 -4.65 -3.12 1.56
N TYR A 29 -5.18 -3.52 0.41
CA TYR A 29 -6.31 -4.42 0.29
C TYR A 29 -5.86 -5.78 -0.26
N VAL A 30 -6.40 -6.87 0.28
CA VAL A 30 -6.18 -8.24 -0.22
C VAL A 30 -7.47 -8.75 -0.83
N GLY A 31 -7.49 -8.91 -2.16
CA GLY A 31 -8.63 -9.40 -2.93
C GLY A 31 -8.28 -10.68 -3.69
N ASN A 32 -9.25 -11.33 -4.32
CA ASN A 32 -9.02 -12.59 -5.04
C ASN A 32 -7.88 -12.46 -6.07
N GLY A 33 -6.80 -13.22 -5.86
CA GLY A 33 -5.62 -13.20 -6.74
C GLY A 33 -4.78 -11.93 -6.73
N ALA A 34 -5.10 -10.92 -5.90
CA ALA A 34 -4.40 -9.64 -5.93
C ALA A 34 -4.20 -9.01 -4.54
N VAL A 35 -3.18 -8.16 -4.44
CA VAL A 35 -2.96 -7.22 -3.33
C VAL A 35 -2.83 -5.83 -3.93
N ILE A 36 -3.65 -4.90 -3.48
CA ILE A 36 -3.65 -3.52 -3.96
C ILE A 36 -3.08 -2.63 -2.86
N SER A 37 -1.94 -1.99 -3.09
CA SER A 37 -1.27 -1.11 -2.13
C SER A 37 -1.10 0.31 -2.65
N GLY A 38 -0.88 1.25 -1.73
CA GLY A 38 -0.62 2.65 -2.06
C GLY A 38 0.76 2.86 -2.66
N GLN A 39 0.87 3.86 -3.53
CA GLN A 39 2.10 4.34 -4.14
C GLN A 39 2.20 5.85 -3.90
N PHE A 40 3.30 6.30 -3.32
CA PHE A 40 3.40 7.65 -2.75
C PHE A 40 4.44 8.54 -3.45
N GLY A 41 5.31 7.96 -4.27
CA GLY A 41 6.28 8.69 -5.09
C GLY A 41 7.72 8.64 -4.58
N ASP A 42 7.93 8.19 -3.34
CA ASP A 42 9.25 7.73 -2.92
C ASP A 42 9.52 6.39 -3.62
N THR A 43 10.10 6.45 -4.82
CA THR A 43 10.28 5.28 -5.70
C THR A 43 10.99 4.13 -4.99
N ARG A 44 11.99 4.44 -4.14
CA ARG A 44 12.74 3.41 -3.40
C ARG A 44 11.84 2.71 -2.38
N ALA A 45 11.04 3.47 -1.65
CA ALA A 45 10.13 2.90 -0.65
C ALA A 45 8.96 2.17 -1.31
N ASP A 46 8.41 2.72 -2.40
CA ASP A 46 7.35 2.09 -3.20
C ASP A 46 7.82 0.72 -3.73
N GLU A 47 9.01 0.64 -4.32
CA GLU A 47 9.59 -0.62 -4.81
C GLU A 47 9.86 -1.62 -3.68
N ALA A 48 10.41 -1.16 -2.55
CA ALA A 48 10.68 -2.01 -1.40
C ALA A 48 9.39 -2.61 -0.82
N ALA A 49 8.34 -1.80 -0.70
CA ALA A 49 7.02 -2.24 -0.24
C ALA A 49 6.40 -3.25 -1.21
N LYS A 50 6.46 -3.00 -2.54
CA LYS A 50 5.98 -3.96 -3.55
C LYS A 50 6.70 -5.29 -3.46
N ALA A 51 8.04 -5.26 -3.31
CA ALA A 51 8.84 -6.47 -3.20
C ALA A 51 8.50 -7.27 -1.93
N ALA A 52 8.34 -6.60 -0.79
CA ALA A 52 7.94 -7.24 0.46
C ALA A 52 6.54 -7.86 0.37
N LEU A 53 5.54 -7.10 -0.11
CA LEU A 53 4.19 -7.62 -0.30
C LEU A 53 4.16 -8.81 -1.27
N THR A 54 4.98 -8.80 -2.32
CA THR A 54 5.07 -9.92 -3.27
C THR A 54 5.58 -11.20 -2.60
N ARG A 55 6.57 -11.08 -1.69
CA ARG A 55 7.06 -12.23 -0.90
C ARG A 55 6.01 -12.73 0.09
N LEU A 56 5.29 -11.81 0.72
CA LEU A 56 4.27 -12.13 1.74
C LEU A 56 3.02 -12.78 1.16
N PHE A 57 2.68 -12.49 -0.11
CA PHE A 57 1.47 -12.97 -0.77
C PHE A 57 1.79 -13.76 -2.05
N PRO A 58 2.45 -14.94 -1.92
CA PRO A 58 2.79 -15.75 -3.08
C PRO A 58 1.52 -16.15 -3.85
N GLY A 59 1.59 -16.09 -5.18
CA GLY A 59 0.46 -16.39 -6.06
C GLY A 59 -0.56 -15.27 -6.23
N ARG A 60 -0.32 -14.08 -5.66
CA ARG A 60 -1.12 -12.87 -5.92
C ARG A 60 -0.33 -11.84 -6.71
N VAL A 61 -1.02 -11.10 -7.57
CA VAL A 61 -0.47 -9.92 -8.24
C VAL A 61 -0.47 -8.75 -7.26
N VAL A 62 0.69 -8.13 -7.03
CA VAL A 62 0.80 -6.91 -6.21
C VAL A 62 0.76 -5.69 -7.13
N GLU A 63 -0.35 -4.94 -7.06
CA GLU A 63 -0.52 -3.70 -7.80
C GLU A 63 -0.49 -2.49 -6.89
N GLN A 64 0.21 -1.46 -7.36
CA GLN A 64 0.43 -0.22 -6.64
C GLN A 64 -0.27 0.92 -7.35
N LEU A 65 -1.13 1.63 -6.63
CA LEU A 65 -1.91 2.74 -7.18
C LEU A 65 -1.44 4.07 -6.59
N ASN A 66 -1.31 5.09 -7.43
CA ASN A 66 -1.15 6.46 -6.93
C ASN A 66 -2.44 6.85 -6.18
N ILE A 67 -2.32 7.05 -4.87
CA ILE A 67 -3.45 7.40 -3.99
C ILE A 67 -3.35 8.82 -3.43
N ASP A 68 -2.62 9.73 -4.08
CA ASP A 68 -2.44 11.11 -3.60
C ASP A 68 -3.78 11.84 -3.39
N ARG A 69 -4.80 11.50 -4.20
CA ARG A 69 -6.15 12.07 -4.09
C ARG A 69 -7.03 11.43 -3.00
N LEU A 70 -6.55 10.36 -2.38
CA LEU A 70 -7.24 9.63 -1.30
C LEU A 70 -6.51 9.80 0.04
N GLY A 71 -5.19 9.95 0.02
CA GLY A 71 -4.31 9.90 1.21
C GLY A 71 -4.57 10.97 2.27
N THR A 72 -5.38 11.98 1.98
CA THR A 72 -5.81 12.99 2.97
C THR A 72 -6.97 12.52 3.87
N GLY A 73 -7.61 11.39 3.55
CA GLY A 73 -8.74 10.84 4.31
C GLY A 73 -8.58 9.37 4.73
N GLY A 74 -7.47 8.73 4.37
CA GLY A 74 -7.22 7.31 4.63
C GLY A 74 -6.36 6.68 3.54
N GLY A 75 -6.53 5.38 3.30
CA GLY A 75 -5.88 4.70 2.18
C GLY A 75 -6.79 3.65 1.56
N ILE A 76 -6.21 2.74 0.77
CA ILE A 76 -6.95 1.75 -0.02
C ILE A 76 -7.82 0.87 0.87
N HIS A 77 -7.26 0.36 1.98
CA HIS A 77 -8.00 -0.48 2.91
C HIS A 77 -9.25 0.22 3.45
N CYS A 78 -9.13 1.50 3.80
CA CYS A 78 -10.21 2.28 4.41
C CYS A 78 -11.43 2.48 3.50
N VAL A 79 -11.25 2.39 2.17
CA VAL A 79 -12.32 2.60 1.19
C VAL A 79 -12.76 1.32 0.49
N THR A 80 -12.32 0.16 1.00
CA THR A 80 -12.69 -1.16 0.49
C THR A 80 -13.38 -1.99 1.56
N GLN A 81 -14.37 -2.78 1.15
CA GLN A 81 -15.01 -3.77 2.01
C GLN A 81 -15.16 -5.08 1.24
N GLN A 82 -14.42 -6.12 1.64
CA GLN A 82 -14.59 -7.45 1.04
C GLN A 82 -15.87 -8.11 1.53
N GLN A 83 -16.55 -8.76 0.59
CA GLN A 83 -17.61 -9.72 0.87
C GLN A 83 -17.14 -11.10 0.41
N PRO A 84 -17.05 -12.09 1.32
CA PRO A 84 -16.77 -13.47 0.92
C PRO A 84 -17.76 -13.98 -0.12
N VAL A 85 -17.31 -14.91 -0.95
CA VAL A 85 -18.25 -15.70 -1.76
C VAL A 85 -19.16 -16.52 -0.82
N PRO A 86 -20.40 -16.84 -1.23
CA PRO A 86 -21.30 -17.69 -0.45
C PRO A 86 -20.67 -19.04 -0.05
#